data_AF-A0A3P9PK43-F1
#
_entry.id   AF-A0A3P9PK43-F1
#
_cell.length_a   1.000
_cell.length_b   1.000
_cell.length_c   1.000
_cell.angle_alpha   90.00
_cell.angle_beta   90.00
_cell.angle_gamma   90.00
#
_symmetry.space_group_name_H-M   'P 1'
#
loop_
_entity.id
_entity.type
_entity.pdbx_description
1 polymer ?
#
loop_
_entity_poly.entity_id
_entity_poly.type
_entity_poly.pdbx_seq_one_letter_code
_entity_poly.pdbx_strand_id
1 'polypeptide(L)'
;VLLYLKNPSSTIPPLMKCLHTFGNVSGYKVIEIKSEAMMSGRWPEHLKEVKFKWPKADLKYLGVSLTNNSSQLYNANYSTLISQIKKDLERWQILPLSLVGRVETIRMNL
;
A
#
# COMPACT_ATOMS: atom_id res chain seq x y z
N VAL A 1 3.43 -0.82 -9.22
CA VAL A 1 3.20 0.61 -9.54
C VAL A 1 1.95 1.07 -8.81
N LEU A 2 1.93 2.30 -8.30
CA LEU A 2 0.73 2.93 -7.72
C LEU A 2 0.27 4.05 -8.65
N LEU A 3 -1.03 4.09 -8.95
CA LEU A 3 -1.62 5.07 -9.87
C LEU A 3 -2.77 5.80 -9.18
N TYR A 4 -2.83 7.11 -9.37
CA TYR A 4 -3.93 7.96 -8.92
C TYR A 4 -4.68 8.47 -10.14
N LEU A 5 -5.96 8.12 -10.24
CA LEU A 5 -6.78 8.41 -11.40
C LEU A 5 -8.02 9.18 -10.97
N LYS A 6 -8.42 10.13 -11.80
CA LYS A 6 -9.70 10.84 -11.69
C LYS A 6 -10.62 10.35 -12.80
N ASN A 7 -11.94 10.37 -12.57
CA ASN A 7 -12.96 10.05 -13.59
C ASN A 7 -12.74 8.67 -14.25
N PRO A 8 -12.95 7.55 -13.52
CA PRO A 8 -12.61 6.20 -13.96
C PRO A 8 -13.19 5.84 -15.34
N SER A 9 -14.41 6.30 -15.65
CA SER A 9 -15.07 6.08 -16.95
C SER A 9 -14.22 6.52 -18.15
N SER A 10 -13.48 7.61 -17.99
CA SER A 10 -12.63 8.19 -19.05
C SER A 10 -11.17 7.74 -18.98
N THR A 11 -10.68 7.31 -17.82
CA THR A 11 -9.26 7.05 -17.58
C THR A 11 -8.88 5.58 -17.56
N ILE A 12 -9.78 4.69 -17.14
CA ILE A 12 -9.51 3.26 -17.09
C ILE A 12 -9.34 2.64 -18.49
N PRO A 13 -10.20 2.93 -19.50
CA PRO A 13 -10.00 2.37 -20.85
C PRO A 13 -8.64 2.72 -21.49
N PRO A 14 -8.18 3.99 -21.52
CA PRO A 14 -6.86 4.30 -22.08
C PRO A 14 -5.72 3.75 -21.23
N LEU A 15 -5.87 3.65 -19.91
CA LEU A 15 -4.87 3.00 -19.05
C LEU A 15 -4.69 1.53 -19.42
N MET A 16 -5.79 0.77 -19.56
CA MET A 16 -5.71 -0.65 -19.92
C MET A 16 -5.07 -0.84 -21.30
N LYS A 17 -5.39 0.02 -22.27
CA LYS A 17 -4.74 0.02 -23.59
C LYS A 17 -3.23 0.30 -23.48
N CYS A 18 -2.83 1.26 -22.65
CA CYS A 18 -1.43 1.59 -22.40
C CYS A 18 -0.67 0.42 -21.78
N LEU A 19 -1.23 -0.19 -20.72
CA LEU A 19 -0.64 -1.36 -20.06
C LEU A 19 -0.49 -2.55 -21.00
N HIS A 20 -1.48 -2.79 -21.86
CA HIS A 20 -1.41 -3.84 -22.88
C HIS A 20 -0.34 -3.55 -23.93
N THR A 21 -0.27 -2.31 -24.42
CA THR A 21 0.73 -1.89 -25.42
C THR A 21 2.15 -2.01 -24.84
N PHE A 22 2.36 -1.53 -23.63
CA PHE A 22 3.62 -1.68 -22.91
C PHE A 22 3.95 -3.16 -22.67
N GLY A 23 2.95 -3.97 -22.34
CA GLY A 23 3.13 -5.40 -22.13
C GLY A 23 3.58 -6.13 -23.39
N ASN A 24 3.05 -5.76 -24.56
CA ASN A 24 3.48 -6.33 -25.84
C ASN A 24 4.94 -5.99 -26.18
N VAL A 25 5.41 -4.79 -25.80
CA VAL A 25 6.79 -4.37 -26.05
C VAL A 25 7.77 -4.98 -25.04
N SER A 26 7.37 -5.04 -23.77
CA SER A 26 8.24 -5.45 -22.67
C SER A 26 8.19 -6.95 -22.35
N GLY A 27 7.20 -7.68 -22.87
CA GLY A 27 6.93 -9.07 -22.53
C GLY A 27 6.23 -9.28 -21.17
N TYR A 28 5.91 -8.20 -20.44
CA TYR A 28 5.23 -8.29 -19.15
C TYR A 28 3.71 -8.15 -19.26
N LYS A 29 2.97 -8.79 -18.36
CA LYS A 29 1.50 -8.68 -18.29
C LYS A 29 1.06 -8.27 -16.88
N VAL A 30 0.23 -7.23 -16.81
CA VAL A 30 -0.47 -6.87 -15.58
C VAL A 30 -1.56 -7.91 -15.29
N ILE A 31 -1.56 -8.44 -14.08
CA ILE A 31 -2.56 -9.40 -13.62
C ILE A 31 -3.66 -8.63 -12.88
N GLU A 32 -4.79 -8.40 -13.54
CA GLU A 32 -5.91 -7.62 -12.99
C GLU A 32 -6.41 -8.17 -11.66
N ILE A 33 -6.51 -9.49 -11.53
CA ILE A 33 -7.01 -10.16 -10.30
C ILE A 33 -6.08 -9.92 -9.10
N LYS A 34 -4.78 -9.69 -9.33
CA LYS A 34 -3.81 -9.33 -8.29
C LYS A 34 -3.71 -7.82 -8.09
N SER A 35 -4.33 -7.02 -8.96
CA SER A 35 -4.31 -5.57 -8.88
C SER A 35 -5.45 -5.11 -7.98
N GLU A 36 -5.13 -4.31 -6.98
CA GLU A 36 -6.11 -3.76 -6.05
C GLU A 36 -6.45 -2.33 -6.44
N ALA A 37 -7.72 -1.95 -6.27
CA ALA A 37 -8.20 -0.61 -6.52
C ALA A 37 -9.08 -0.14 -5.37
N MET A 38 -9.01 1.16 -5.07
CA MET A 38 -9.83 1.82 -4.08
C MET A 38 -10.31 3.14 -4.67
N MET A 39 -11.55 3.54 -4.36
CA MET A 39 -12.10 4.82 -4.82
C MET A 39 -13.04 5.42 -3.79
N SER A 40 -13.19 6.74 -3.85
CA SER A 40 -14.27 7.47 -3.18
C SER A 40 -15.44 7.59 -4.19
N GLY A 41 -16.51 6.82 -3.96
CA GLY A 41 -17.70 6.79 -4.82
C GLY A 41 -18.00 5.41 -5.43
N ARG A 42 -18.92 5.39 -6.40
CA ARG A 42 -19.40 4.14 -7.05
C ARG A 42 -18.58 3.83 -8.32
N TRP A 43 -18.17 2.57 -8.45
CA TRP A 43 -17.52 2.09 -9.67
C TRP A 43 -18.48 2.14 -10.87
N PRO A 44 -18.06 2.67 -12.04
CA PRO A 44 -18.92 2.76 -13.21
C PRO A 44 -19.33 1.37 -13.72
N GLU A 45 -20.63 1.21 -14.01
CA GLU A 45 -21.16 -0.11 -14.40
C GLU A 45 -20.62 -0.65 -15.73
N HIS A 46 -20.26 0.24 -16.67
CA HIS A 46 -19.67 -0.16 -17.95
C HIS A 46 -18.22 -0.66 -17.81
N LEU A 47 -17.58 -0.47 -16.64
CA LEU A 47 -16.22 -0.97 -16.36
C LEU A 47 -16.24 -2.28 -15.56
N LYS A 48 -17.38 -2.98 -15.50
CA LYS A 48 -17.51 -4.28 -14.80
C LYS A 48 -16.58 -5.37 -15.37
N GLU A 49 -16.10 -5.22 -16.59
CA GLU A 49 -15.18 -6.16 -17.24
C GLU A 49 -13.79 -6.15 -16.60
N VAL A 50 -13.37 -5.04 -16.00
CA VAL A 50 -12.06 -4.91 -15.33
C VAL A 50 -12.12 -5.59 -13.96
N LYS A 51 -11.27 -6.60 -13.76
CA LYS A 51 -11.35 -7.49 -12.59
C LYS A 51 -10.39 -7.10 -11.47
N PHE A 52 -10.31 -5.81 -11.15
CA PHE A 52 -9.56 -5.38 -9.98
C PHE A 52 -10.20 -5.88 -8.69
N LYS A 53 -9.36 -6.22 -7.73
CA LYS A 53 -9.79 -6.55 -6.37
C LYS A 53 -10.11 -5.26 -5.62
N TRP A 54 -11.27 -5.23 -4.98
CA TRP A 54 -11.76 -4.08 -4.21
C TRP A 54 -11.70 -4.40 -2.72
N PRO A 55 -10.61 -4.04 -2.00
CA PRO A 55 -10.54 -4.22 -0.57
C PRO A 55 -11.62 -3.38 0.14
N LYS A 56 -12.21 -3.95 1.20
CA LYS A 56 -13.26 -3.28 2.00
C LYS A 56 -12.72 -2.23 2.97
N ALA A 57 -11.47 -2.37 3.39
CA ALA A 57 -10.84 -1.52 4.38
C ALA A 57 -9.75 -0.67 3.71
N ASP A 58 -8.56 -1.25 3.53
CA ASP A 58 -7.37 -0.50 3.14
C ASP A 58 -6.65 -1.17 1.97
N LEU A 59 -6.01 -0.35 1.14
CA LEU A 59 -5.08 -0.80 0.10
C LEU A 59 -3.65 -0.67 0.64
N LYS A 60 -2.87 -1.75 0.64
CA LYS A 60 -1.50 -1.72 1.16
C LYS A 60 -0.48 -1.56 0.04
N TYR A 61 0.39 -0.57 0.16
CA TYR A 61 1.47 -0.32 -0.79
C TYR A 61 2.80 -0.08 -0.05
N LEU A 62 3.82 -0.90 -0.36
CA LEU A 62 5.15 -0.82 0.23
C LEU A 62 5.15 -0.76 1.77
N GLY A 63 4.24 -1.49 2.42
CA GLY A 63 4.12 -1.49 3.88
C GLY A 63 3.15 -0.46 4.45
N VAL A 64 2.77 0.56 3.68
CA VAL A 64 1.86 1.63 4.09
C VAL A 64 0.43 1.29 3.70
N SER A 65 -0.50 1.40 4.65
CA SER A 65 -1.93 1.25 4.43
C SER A 65 -2.54 2.58 3.96
N LEU A 66 -3.13 2.56 2.77
CA LEU A 66 -3.90 3.66 2.21
C LEU A 66 -5.38 3.45 2.53
N THR A 67 -5.94 4.42 3.26
CA THR A 67 -7.34 4.41 3.69
C THR A 67 -8.15 5.37 2.81
N ASN A 68 -9.43 5.07 2.60
CA ASN A 68 -10.34 5.98 1.88
C ASN A 68 -10.62 7.26 2.67
N ASN A 69 -10.56 7.18 4.00
CA ASN A 69 -10.71 8.31 4.90
C ASN A 69 -9.31 8.82 5.31
N SER A 70 -8.97 10.04 4.89
CA SER A 70 -7.67 10.65 5.18
C SER A 70 -7.41 10.82 6.67
N SER A 71 -8.45 11.02 7.50
CA SER A 71 -8.27 11.15 8.95
C SER A 71 -7.82 9.85 9.63
N GLN A 72 -8.05 8.69 8.98
CA GLN A 72 -7.65 7.39 9.49
C GLN A 72 -6.22 7.00 9.09
N LEU A 73 -5.60 7.69 8.12
CA LEU A 73 -4.25 7.36 7.63
C LEU A 73 -3.22 7.34 8.76
N TYR A 74 -3.31 8.30 9.70
CA TYR A 74 -2.39 8.36 10.83
C TYR A 74 -2.51 7.12 11.70
N ASN A 75 -3.73 6.79 12.13
CA ASN A 75 -3.96 5.65 13.01
C ASN A 75 -3.65 4.32 12.30
N ALA A 76 -4.02 4.16 11.03
CA ALA A 76 -3.78 2.94 10.26
C ALA A 76 -2.29 2.61 10.08
N ASN A 77 -1.40 3.60 10.17
CA ASN A 77 0.04 3.42 9.96
C ASN A 77 0.84 3.66 11.23
N TYR A 78 0.78 4.87 11.79
CA TYR A 78 1.65 5.29 12.89
C TYR A 78 1.28 4.65 14.22
N SER A 79 -0.01 4.45 14.52
CA SER A 79 -0.39 3.83 15.80
C SER A 79 0.15 2.39 15.91
N THR A 80 0.07 1.64 14.81
CA THR A 80 0.62 0.28 14.71
C THR A 80 2.14 0.29 14.75
N LEU A 81 2.79 1.20 14.02
CA LEU A 81 4.25 1.34 14.03
C LEU A 81 4.77 1.68 15.44
N ILE A 82 4.17 2.65 16.12
CA ILE A 82 4.55 3.02 17.49
C ILE A 82 4.38 1.83 18.45
N SER A 83 3.31 1.04 18.28
CA SER A 83 3.12 -0.18 19.08
C SER A 83 4.21 -1.22 18.84
N GLN A 84 4.66 -1.39 17.59
CA GLN A 84 5.77 -2.28 17.24
C GLN A 84 7.09 -1.78 17.84
N ILE A 85 7.40 -0.49 17.68
CA ILE A 85 8.60 0.12 18.26
C ILE A 85 8.64 -0.10 19.79
N LYS A 86 7.52 0.09 20.49
CA LYS A 86 7.45 -0.17 21.95
C LYS A 86 7.78 -1.62 22.28
N LYS A 87 7.22 -2.58 21.55
CA LYS A 87 7.49 -4.02 21.75
C LYS A 87 8.96 -4.37 21.47
N ASP A 88 9.55 -3.77 20.45
CA ASP A 88 10.96 -4.00 20.12
C ASP A 88 11.88 -3.42 21.19
N LEU A 89 11.57 -2.23 21.72
CA LEU A 89 12.29 -1.64 22.85
C LEU A 89 12.18 -2.50 24.12
N GLU A 90 10.99 -3.01 24.45
CA GLU A 90 10.78 -3.93 25.59
C GLU A 90 11.62 -5.21 25.43
N ARG A 91 11.67 -5.76 24.21
CA ARG A 91 12.48 -6.95 23.91
C ARG A 91 13.98 -6.66 24.04
N TRP A 92 14.46 -5.51 23.56
CA TRP A 92 15.87 -5.15 23.64
C TRP A 92 16.32 -4.77 25.04
N GLN A 93 15.40 -4.36 25.92
CA GLN A 93 15.70 -4.07 27.31
C GLN A 93 16.34 -5.27 28.03
N ILE A 94 15.91 -6.49 27.69
CA ILE A 94 16.34 -7.76 28.30
C ILE A 94 17.72 -8.21 27.78
N LEU A 95 18.18 -7.67 26.64
CA LEU A 95 19.46 -8.08 26.06
C LEU A 95 20.64 -7.59 26.92
N PRO A 96 21.69 -8.42 27.11
CA PRO A 96 22.88 -8.06 27.87
C PRO A 96 23.80 -7.14 27.04
N LEU A 97 23.29 -5.97 26.63
CA LEU A 97 24.01 -4.97 25.86
C LEU A 97 24.52 -3.85 26.78
N SER A 98 25.75 -3.39 26.51
CA SER A 98 26.28 -2.16 27.09
C SER A 98 25.44 -0.94 26.70
N LEU A 99 25.60 0.18 27.40
CA LEU A 99 24.89 1.42 27.06
C LEU A 99 25.15 1.85 25.61
N VAL A 100 26.40 1.76 25.16
CA VAL A 100 26.79 2.04 23.76
C VAL A 100 26.11 1.05 22.80
N GLY A 101 26.12 -0.24 23.13
CA GLY A 101 25.45 -1.27 22.32
C GLY A 101 23.94 -1.04 22.18
N ARG A 102 23.29 -0.52 23.22
CA ARG A 102 21.86 -0.13 23.19
C ARG A 102 21.62 1.07 22.27
N VAL A 103 22.46 2.11 22.34
CA VAL A 103 22.37 3.29 21.46
C VAL A 103 22.55 2.89 19.99
N GLU A 104 23.55 2.05 19.68
CA GLU A 104 23.78 1.60 18.30
C GLU A 104 22.65 0.70 17.78
N THR A 105 22.10 -0.16 18.65
CA THR A 105 20.95 -1.01 18.28
C THR A 105 19.73 -0.17 17.92
N ILE A 106 19.44 0.89 18.69
CA ILE A 106 18.37 1.84 18.35
C ILE A 106 18.67 2.53 17.03
N ARG A 107 19.88 3.08 16.84
CA ARG A 107 20.27 3.82 15.62
C ARG A 107 20.16 2.99 14.34
N MET A 108 20.41 1.68 14.40
CA MET A 108 20.36 0.81 13.22
C MET A 108 18.95 0.33 12.85
N ASN A 109 18.04 0.25 13.82
CA ASN A 109 16.76 -0.45 13.64
C ASN A 109 15.53 0.47 13.74
N LEU A 110 15.68 1.70 14.24
CA LEU A 110 14.63 2.70 14.40
C LEU A 110 15.01 3.99 13.66
#